data_AF-A0A060SSR6-F1
#
_entry.id   AF-A0A060SSR6-F1
#
_cell.length_a   1.000
_cell.length_b   1.000
_cell.length_c   1.000
_cell.angle_alpha   90.00
_cell.angle_beta   90.00
_cell.angle_gamma   90.00
#
_symmetry.space_group_name_H-M   'P 1'
#
loop_
_entity.id
_entity.type
_entity.pdbx_description
1 polymer ?
#
loop_
_entity_poly.entity_id
_entity_poly.type
_entity_poly.pdbx_seq_one_letter_code
_entity_poly.pdbx_strand_id
1 'polypeptide(L)'
;MSDADQSSSAPSVPLPHRRASDALANNKPPVWAINHSVGPQPPLPAKCDRHEPNRSGVCCKELKGDDERTLIDPDVVRDVVIGLSDGLTVPFALTAGLSSLGESKLVILGGIAELIAGAISMGIGGFLATQAERDHYRYLRKVTAARVLRSCDGEMERESVFARLIM
;
A
#
# COMPACT_ATOMS: atom_id res chain seq x y z
N MET A 1 30.51 -41.86 6.34
CA MET A 1 29.23 -41.19 6.65
C MET A 1 29.52 -40.22 7.78
N SER A 2 29.88 -38.95 7.55
CA SER A 2 29.24 -37.95 6.64
C SER A 2 27.78 -37.78 7.08
N ASP A 3 27.22 -36.63 7.49
CA ASP A 3 27.57 -35.21 7.40
C ASP A 3 26.81 -34.45 8.53
N ALA A 4 27.42 -33.44 9.15
CA ALA A 4 27.07 -32.01 9.08
C ALA A 4 26.02 -31.52 10.08
N ASP A 5 26.54 -30.98 11.19
CA ASP A 5 25.90 -29.99 12.05
C ASP A 5 25.84 -28.65 11.28
N GLN A 6 24.64 -28.14 11.00
CA GLN A 6 24.45 -26.88 10.28
C GLN A 6 23.72 -25.88 11.18
N SER A 7 24.49 -25.29 12.10
CA SER A 7 24.10 -24.08 12.81
C SER A 7 24.12 -22.89 11.84
N SER A 8 22.95 -22.55 11.29
CA SER A 8 22.78 -21.33 10.50
C SER A 8 22.83 -20.11 11.43
N SER A 9 24.04 -19.61 11.65
CA SER A 9 24.29 -18.32 12.28
C SER A 9 23.92 -17.21 11.28
N ALA A 10 22.92 -16.41 11.62
CA ALA A 10 22.60 -15.22 10.82
C ALA A 10 23.78 -14.23 10.90
N PRO A 11 24.26 -13.68 9.77
CA PRO A 11 25.34 -12.70 9.79
C PRO A 11 24.83 -11.40 10.41
N SER A 12 25.32 -11.07 11.60
CA SER A 12 25.10 -9.77 12.22
C SER A 12 26.06 -8.74 11.60
N VAL A 13 25.51 -7.79 10.86
CA VAL A 13 26.27 -6.64 10.37
C VAL A 13 26.33 -5.60 11.50
N PRO A 14 27.51 -5.29 12.05
CA PRO A 14 27.61 -4.28 13.09
C PRO A 14 27.27 -2.89 12.52
N LEU A 15 26.41 -2.15 13.23
CA LEU A 15 26.09 -0.77 12.86
C LEU A 15 27.34 0.13 13.05
N PRO A 16 27.62 1.08 12.13
CA PRO A 16 28.77 1.95 12.26
C PRO A 16 28.62 2.87 13.48
N HIS A 17 29.63 2.88 14.34
CA HIS A 17 29.75 3.87 15.40
C HIS A 17 29.91 5.26 14.77
N ARG A 18 28.92 6.12 15.01
CA ARG A 18 28.94 7.53 14.62
C ARG A 18 30.06 8.25 15.40
N ARG A 19 31.29 8.23 14.88
CA ARG A 19 32.33 9.17 15.29
C ARG A 19 32.06 10.50 14.61
N ALA A 20 31.80 11.51 15.41
CA ALA A 20 31.93 12.89 15.01
C ALA A 20 33.37 13.14 14.54
N SER A 21 33.52 13.94 13.48
CA SER A 21 34.56 14.96 13.22
C SER A 21 34.95 14.97 11.75
N ASP A 22 34.47 15.99 11.06
CA ASP A 22 35.17 16.84 10.08
C ASP A 22 35.95 16.28 8.88
N ALA A 23 35.74 17.02 7.79
CA ALA A 23 36.65 17.28 6.67
C ALA A 23 36.47 16.45 5.38
N LEU A 24 35.93 17.17 4.38
CA LEU A 24 36.44 17.31 3.01
C LEU A 24 35.99 16.29 1.92
N ALA A 25 35.48 16.91 0.84
CA ALA A 25 35.51 16.48 -0.56
C ALA A 25 34.61 15.34 -1.06
N ASN A 26 33.55 15.79 -1.73
CA ASN A 26 33.28 15.59 -3.17
C ASN A 26 32.75 14.23 -3.68
N ASN A 27 31.67 14.32 -4.48
CA ASN A 27 30.99 13.31 -5.31
C ASN A 27 29.93 12.40 -4.68
N LYS A 28 28.71 12.94 -4.49
CA LYS A 28 27.47 12.17 -4.72
C LYS A 28 26.55 12.96 -5.68
N PRO A 29 25.93 12.32 -6.69
CA PRO A 29 25.08 13.00 -7.66
C PRO A 29 23.80 13.52 -6.99
N PRO A 30 23.16 14.56 -7.55
CA PRO A 30 22.07 15.25 -6.89
C PRO A 30 20.82 14.37 -6.91
N VAL A 31 20.50 13.75 -5.77
CA VAL A 31 19.11 13.40 -5.47
C VAL A 31 18.40 14.73 -5.23
N TRP A 32 17.42 15.03 -6.09
CA TRP A 32 16.56 16.20 -6.03
C TRP A 32 16.06 16.40 -4.59
N ALA A 33 16.53 17.46 -3.93
CA ALA A 33 16.10 17.81 -2.59
C ALA A 33 14.79 18.60 -2.69
N ILE A 34 13.67 18.00 -2.30
CA ILE A 34 12.48 18.79 -1.93
C ILE A 34 12.74 19.36 -0.54
N ASN A 35 13.30 20.57 -0.51
CA ASN A 35 13.36 21.37 0.70
C ASN A 35 11.97 21.93 1.01
N HIS A 36 11.23 21.25 1.89
CA HIS A 36 10.26 21.91 2.76
C HIS A 36 10.79 21.85 4.20
N SER A 37 11.63 22.83 4.54
CA SER A 37 12.09 23.04 5.91
C SER A 37 11.30 24.17 6.55
N VAL A 38 10.29 23.85 7.36
CA VAL A 38 9.90 24.70 8.50
C VAL A 38 9.45 23.81 9.68
N GLY A 39 10.36 23.63 10.65
CA GLY A 39 10.08 23.14 12.01
C GLY A 39 10.40 21.66 12.29
N PRO A 40 11.02 21.31 13.44
CA PRO A 40 11.32 19.93 13.79
C PRO A 40 10.06 19.23 14.29
N GLN A 41 9.30 18.59 13.38
CA GLN A 41 8.46 17.47 13.77
C GLN A 41 9.33 16.21 13.70
N PRO A 42 9.50 15.45 14.80
CA PRO A 42 10.18 14.16 14.73
C PRO A 42 9.44 13.23 13.74
N PRO A 43 10.13 12.27 13.11
CA PRO A 43 9.49 11.29 12.23
C PRO A 43 8.36 10.60 12.99
N LEU A 44 7.19 10.45 12.35
CA LEU A 44 5.95 9.94 12.95
C LEU A 44 6.08 8.65 13.81
N PRO A 45 6.96 7.67 13.53
CA PRO A 45 7.19 6.56 14.48
C PRO A 45 7.77 7.02 15.84
N ALA A 46 8.58 8.07 15.89
CA ALA A 46 9.13 8.62 17.13
C ALA A 46 8.11 9.40 17.98
N LYS A 47 6.88 9.58 17.48
CA LYS A 47 5.76 10.14 18.27
C LYS A 47 5.03 9.07 19.10
N CYS A 48 5.27 7.79 18.82
CA CYS A 48 4.78 6.65 19.60
C CYS A 48 5.73 6.19 20.72
N ASP A 49 6.93 6.76 20.80
CA ASP A 49 7.95 6.38 21.79
C ASP A 49 7.94 7.19 23.09
N ARG A 50 6.86 7.94 23.39
CA ARG A 50 6.70 8.53 24.73
C ARG A 50 6.03 7.53 25.67
N HIS A 51 6.86 6.64 26.20
CA HIS A 51 6.60 5.85 27.39
C HIS A 51 6.28 6.82 28.56
N GLU A 52 4.99 7.07 28.80
CA GLU A 52 4.53 7.69 30.06
C GLU A 52 4.24 6.53 31.04
N PRO A 53 4.90 6.46 32.21
CA PRO A 53 4.93 5.25 33.04
C PRO A 53 3.62 4.94 33.79
N ASN A 54 2.50 5.61 33.48
CA ASN A 54 1.26 5.44 34.22
C ASN A 54 -0.03 5.51 33.38
N ARG A 55 0.01 5.12 32.09
CA ARG A 55 -1.21 5.03 31.29
C ARG A 55 -1.24 3.75 30.46
N SER A 56 -2.27 2.95 30.75
CA SER A 56 -2.60 1.66 30.14
C SER A 56 -2.70 1.69 28.62
N GLY A 57 -1.80 0.95 27.94
CA GLY A 57 -2.10 0.11 26.78
C GLY A 57 -2.75 0.72 25.54
N VAL A 58 -2.51 2.00 25.20
CA VAL A 58 -3.04 2.56 23.96
C VAL A 58 -2.06 2.27 22.80
N CYS A 59 -2.29 1.14 22.11
CA CYS A 59 -1.68 0.89 20.80
C CYS A 59 -1.99 2.09 19.90
N CYS A 60 -0.94 2.76 19.41
CA CYS A 60 -1.02 4.01 18.67
C CYS A 60 -2.12 3.95 17.60
N LYS A 61 -3.15 4.77 17.78
CA LYS A 61 -4.16 5.03 16.76
C LYS A 61 -3.62 6.15 15.88
N GLU A 62 -3.08 5.81 14.71
CA GLU A 62 -2.62 6.75 13.69
C GLU A 62 -3.59 7.92 13.50
N LEU A 63 -3.09 9.14 13.72
CA LEU A 63 -3.68 10.38 13.24
C LEU A 63 -3.22 10.56 11.79
N LYS A 64 -4.06 10.15 10.84
CA LYS A 64 -3.87 10.50 9.43
C LYS A 64 -4.16 12.01 9.30
N GLY A 65 -3.12 12.78 8.98
CA GLY A 65 -3.26 14.20 8.65
C GLY A 65 -4.14 14.35 7.42
N ASP A 66 -5.07 15.30 7.50
CA ASP A 66 -5.88 15.77 6.37
C ASP A 66 -4.95 16.41 5.33
N ASP A 67 -4.42 15.61 4.41
CA ASP A 67 -3.74 16.13 3.23
C ASP A 67 -4.78 16.47 2.15
N GLU A 68 -4.81 17.76 1.83
CA GLU A 68 -5.22 18.41 0.59
C GLU A 68 -6.44 17.81 -0.14
N ARG A 69 -7.57 18.53 -0.04
CA ARG A 69 -8.83 18.16 -0.70
C ARG A 69 -8.75 18.42 -2.19
N THR A 70 -8.16 17.49 -2.93
CA THR A 70 -8.31 17.42 -4.39
C THR A 70 -9.79 17.19 -4.67
N LEU A 71 -10.46 18.16 -5.30
CA LEU A 71 -11.90 18.13 -5.59
C LEU A 71 -12.34 16.97 -6.50
N ILE A 72 -11.37 16.19 -7.01
CA ILE A 72 -11.57 15.01 -7.84
C ILE A 72 -10.68 13.90 -7.27
N ASP A 73 -11.30 12.76 -6.99
CA ASP A 73 -10.58 11.59 -6.51
C ASP A 73 -9.70 11.01 -7.64
N PRO A 74 -8.39 10.79 -7.41
CA PRO A 74 -7.49 10.27 -8.43
C PRO A 74 -7.91 8.88 -8.95
N ASP A 75 -8.66 8.10 -8.17
CA ASP A 75 -9.14 6.79 -8.60
C ASP A 75 -10.23 6.93 -9.67
N VAL A 76 -11.10 7.94 -9.57
CA VAL A 76 -12.11 8.24 -10.60
C VAL A 76 -11.45 8.64 -11.92
N VAL A 77 -10.41 9.48 -11.87
CA VAL A 77 -9.67 9.87 -13.08
C VAL A 77 -9.01 8.65 -13.72
N ARG A 78 -8.45 7.75 -12.91
CA ARG A 78 -7.82 6.52 -13.39
C ARG A 78 -8.81 5.61 -14.09
N ASP A 79 -9.97 5.36 -13.49
CA ASP A 79 -11.00 4.50 -14.06
C ASP A 79 -11.53 5.06 -15.40
N VAL A 80 -11.68 6.39 -15.50
CA VAL A 80 -12.06 7.06 -16.76
C VAL A 80 -10.98 6.87 -17.84
N VAL A 81 -9.70 7.07 -17.51
CA VAL A 81 -8.61 6.90 -18.49
C VAL A 81 -8.49 5.45 -18.95
N ILE A 82 -8.65 4.48 -18.05
CA ILE A 82 -8.64 3.05 -18.39
C ILE A 82 -9.81 2.71 -19.31
N GLY A 83 -11.03 3.13 -18.97
CA GLY A 83 -12.22 2.88 -19.78
C GLY A 83 -12.18 3.56 -21.15
N LEU A 84 -11.68 4.80 -21.22
CA LEU A 84 -11.50 5.51 -22.49
C LEU A 84 -10.43 4.85 -23.36
N SER A 85 -9.31 4.43 -22.76
CA SER A 85 -8.24 3.77 -23.49
C SER A 85 -8.75 2.47 -24.12
N ASP A 86 -9.41 1.62 -23.32
CA ASP A 86 -9.96 0.34 -23.78
C ASP A 86 -11.06 0.54 -24.83
N GLY A 87 -11.98 1.46 -24.57
CA GLY A 87 -13.09 1.82 -25.46
C GLY A 87 -12.66 2.46 -26.79
N LEU A 88 -11.41 2.90 -26.93
CA LEU A 88 -10.85 3.35 -28.21
C LEU A 88 -10.04 2.24 -28.88
N THR A 89 -9.18 1.54 -28.14
CA THR A 89 -8.32 0.51 -28.73
C THR A 89 -9.07 -0.74 -29.19
N VAL A 90 -10.03 -1.25 -28.41
CA VAL A 90 -10.72 -2.49 -28.75
C VAL A 90 -11.62 -2.32 -29.97
N PRO A 91 -12.49 -1.29 -30.05
CA PRO A 91 -13.27 -1.05 -31.26
C PRO A 91 -12.38 -0.69 -32.46
N PHE A 92 -11.27 0.01 -32.28
CA PHE A 92 -10.32 0.28 -33.36
C PHE A 92 -9.71 -1.00 -33.93
N ALA A 93 -9.23 -1.89 -33.07
CA ALA A 93 -8.66 -3.17 -33.48
C ALA A 93 -9.72 -4.06 -34.17
N LEU A 94 -10.93 -4.12 -33.59
CA LEU A 94 -12.05 -4.90 -34.11
C LEU A 94 -12.45 -4.39 -35.51
N THR A 95 -12.65 -3.08 -35.66
CA THR A 95 -13.03 -2.50 -36.94
C THR A 95 -11.94 -2.65 -38.01
N ALA A 96 -10.66 -2.53 -37.64
CA ALA A 96 -9.53 -2.82 -38.53
C ALA A 96 -9.51 -4.28 -39.00
N GLY A 97 -9.77 -5.24 -38.11
CA GLY A 97 -9.87 -6.66 -38.46
C GLY A 97 -11.07 -6.97 -39.37
N LEU A 98 -12.24 -6.43 -39.05
CA LEU A 98 -13.47 -6.61 -39.83
C LEU A 98 -13.47 -5.84 -41.16
N SER A 99 -12.63 -4.81 -41.32
CA SER A 99 -12.52 -4.05 -42.56
C SER A 99 -12.11 -4.91 -43.76
N SER A 100 -11.51 -6.09 -43.54
CA SER A 100 -11.16 -7.05 -44.59
C SER A 100 -12.36 -7.76 -45.22
N LEU A 101 -13.51 -7.79 -44.53
CA LEU A 101 -14.73 -8.48 -44.98
C LEU A 101 -15.54 -7.67 -46.00
N GLY A 102 -15.17 -6.41 -46.25
CA GLY A 102 -15.76 -5.57 -47.29
C GLY A 102 -17.15 -5.00 -46.99
N GLU A 103 -17.77 -5.34 -45.84
CA GLU A 103 -19.11 -4.86 -45.48
C GLU A 103 -19.09 -3.86 -44.32
N SER A 104 -19.23 -2.56 -44.65
CA SER A 104 -19.17 -1.47 -43.68
C SER A 104 -20.29 -1.50 -42.63
N LYS A 105 -21.47 -2.05 -42.98
CA LYS A 105 -22.58 -2.18 -42.03
C LYS A 105 -22.24 -3.10 -40.86
N LEU A 106 -21.56 -4.21 -41.15
CA LEU A 106 -21.16 -5.18 -40.13
C LEU A 106 -20.12 -4.58 -39.17
N VAL A 107 -19.16 -3.84 -39.72
CA VAL A 107 -18.10 -3.15 -38.96
C VAL A 107 -18.69 -2.15 -37.97
N ILE A 108 -19.66 -1.33 -38.40
CA ILE A 108 -20.29 -0.31 -37.54
C ILE A 108 -21.16 -0.97 -36.47
N LEU A 109 -22.00 -1.95 -36.85
CA LEU A 109 -22.87 -2.63 -35.89
C LEU A 109 -22.07 -3.40 -34.84
N GLY A 110 -21.01 -4.09 -35.28
CA GLY A 110 -20.09 -4.82 -34.40
C GLY A 110 -19.31 -3.88 -33.46
N GLY A 111 -18.80 -2.76 -33.97
CA GLY A 111 -18.10 -1.78 -33.15
C GLY A 111 -18.97 -1.15 -32.07
N ILE A 112 -20.22 -0.78 -32.39
CA ILE A 112 -21.17 -0.22 -31.41
C ILE A 112 -21.60 -1.29 -30.41
N ALA A 113 -21.86 -2.51 -30.86
CA ALA A 113 -22.22 -3.62 -29.98
C ALA A 113 -21.10 -3.92 -28.96
N GLU A 114 -19.85 -3.98 -29.43
CA GLU A 114 -18.68 -4.18 -28.58
C GLU A 114 -18.51 -3.04 -27.56
N LEU A 115 -18.70 -1.79 -27.99
CA LEU A 115 -18.56 -0.62 -27.11
C LEU A 115 -19.60 -0.64 -25.99
N ILE A 116 -20.86 -0.97 -26.31
CA ILE A 116 -21.92 -1.09 -25.31
C ILE A 116 -21.66 -2.28 -24.37
N ALA A 117 -21.27 -3.43 -24.92
CA ALA A 117 -20.95 -4.62 -24.13
C ALA A 117 -19.77 -4.37 -23.18
N GLY A 118 -18.70 -3.75 -23.68
CA GLY A 118 -17.51 -3.36 -22.92
C GLY A 118 -17.84 -2.36 -21.80
N ALA A 119 -18.63 -1.32 -22.10
CA ALA A 119 -19.04 -0.33 -21.11
C ALA A 119 -19.86 -0.93 -19.96
N ILE A 120 -20.82 -1.82 -20.27
CA ILE A 120 -21.61 -2.51 -19.25
C ILE A 120 -20.72 -3.45 -18.43
N SER A 121 -19.85 -4.22 -19.09
CA SER A 121 -18.93 -5.15 -18.44
C SER A 121 -17.98 -4.45 -17.47
N MET A 122 -17.32 -3.37 -17.91
CA MET A 122 -16.45 -2.57 -17.04
C MET A 122 -17.21 -1.87 -15.92
N GLY A 123 -18.42 -1.33 -16.20
CA GLY A 123 -19.23 -0.67 -15.18
C GLY A 123 -19.64 -1.62 -14.05
N ILE A 124 -20.13 -2.81 -14.41
CA ILE A 124 -20.49 -3.84 -13.42
C ILE A 124 -19.23 -4.40 -12.74
N GLY A 125 -18.16 -4.63 -13.49
CA GLY A 125 -16.88 -5.12 -12.98
C GLY A 125 -16.28 -4.19 -11.93
N GLY A 126 -16.24 -2.87 -12.19
CA GLY A 126 -15.78 -1.87 -11.25
C GLY A 126 -16.67 -1.77 -10.00
N PHE A 127 -18.00 -1.83 -10.17
CA PHE A 127 -18.93 -1.84 -9.04
C PHE A 127 -18.73 -3.07 -8.14
N LEU A 128 -18.59 -4.26 -8.72
CA LEU A 128 -18.37 -5.48 -7.96
C LEU A 128 -16.99 -5.51 -7.30
N ALA A 129 -15.96 -4.97 -7.96
CA ALA A 129 -14.62 -4.84 -7.40
C ALA A 129 -14.63 -3.97 -6.14
N THR A 130 -15.24 -2.78 -6.21
CA THR A 130 -15.32 -1.87 -5.05
C THR A 130 -16.15 -2.44 -3.90
N GLN A 131 -17.23 -3.17 -4.19
CA GLN A 131 -17.97 -3.90 -3.15
C GLN A 131 -17.14 -4.99 -2.48
N ALA A 132 -16.43 -5.80 -3.28
CA ALA A 132 -15.57 -6.84 -2.78
C ALA A 132 -14.43 -6.28 -1.91
N GLU A 133 -13.81 -5.17 -2.31
CA GLU A 133 -12.79 -4.49 -1.52
C GLU A 133 -13.34 -3.96 -0.19
N ARG A 134 -14.55 -3.38 -0.19
CA ARG A 134 -15.20 -2.90 1.04
C ARG A 134 -15.43 -4.04 2.04
N ASP A 135 -15.93 -5.18 1.58
CA ASP A 135 -16.18 -6.32 2.45
C ASP A 135 -14.89 -7.00 2.89
N HIS A 136 -13.90 -7.09 2.00
CA HIS A 136 -12.56 -7.55 2.33
C HIS A 136 -11.92 -6.67 3.41
N TYR A 137 -12.02 -5.35 3.29
CA TYR A 137 -11.50 -4.41 4.27
C TYR A 137 -12.15 -4.59 5.66
N ARG A 138 -13.48 -4.77 5.70
CA ARG A 138 -14.20 -5.02 6.96
C ARG A 138 -13.77 -6.32 7.62
N TYR A 139 -13.60 -7.38 6.83
CA TYR A 139 -13.11 -8.66 7.32
C TYR A 139 -11.70 -8.51 7.90
N LEU A 140 -10.79 -7.91 7.14
CA LEU A 140 -9.40 -7.71 7.53
C LEU A 140 -9.29 -6.87 8.81
N ARG A 141 -10.09 -5.81 8.93
CA ARG A 141 -10.14 -4.98 10.14
C ARG A 141 -10.54 -5.77 11.39
N LYS A 142 -11.54 -6.66 11.29
CA LYS A 142 -11.98 -7.51 12.42
C LYS A 142 -10.90 -8.52 12.80
N VAL A 143 -10.31 -9.19 11.82
CA VAL A 143 -9.25 -10.19 12.04
C VAL A 143 -8.01 -9.55 12.66
N THR A 144 -7.57 -8.41 12.12
CA THR A 144 -6.42 -7.67 12.66
C THR A 144 -6.68 -7.19 14.08
N ALA A 145 -7.85 -6.63 14.37
CA ALA A 145 -8.19 -6.20 15.74
C ALA A 145 -8.15 -7.38 16.74
N ALA A 146 -8.69 -8.55 16.36
CA ALA A 146 -8.63 -9.74 17.20
C ALA A 146 -7.19 -10.25 17.39
N ARG A 147 -6.33 -10.17 16.37
CA ARG A 147 -4.91 -10.54 16.47
C ARG A 147 -4.16 -9.60 17.42
N VAL A 148 -4.36 -8.29 17.29
CA VAL A 148 -3.72 -7.28 18.16
C VAL A 148 -4.10 -7.50 19.62
N LEU A 149 -5.39 -7.73 19.92
CA LEU A 149 -5.84 -8.00 21.29
C LEU A 149 -5.15 -9.23 21.90
N ARG A 150 -5.02 -10.34 21.15
CA ARG A 150 -4.30 -11.53 21.65
C ARG A 150 -2.80 -11.29 21.84
N SER A 151 -2.18 -10.51 20.97
CA SER A 151 -0.76 -10.19 21.09
C SER A 151 -0.47 -9.31 22.31
N CYS A 152 -1.33 -8.34 22.61
CA CYS A 152 -1.20 -7.50 23.81
C CYS A 152 -1.42 -8.29 25.12
N ASP A 153 -2.37 -9.24 25.12
CA ASP A 153 -2.64 -10.11 26.28
C ASP A 153 -1.42 -11.01 26.59
N GLY A 154 -0.81 -11.59 25.55
CA GLY A 154 0.38 -12.46 25.69
C GLY A 154 1.70 -11.73 26.03
N GLU A 155 1.78 -10.40 25.88
CA GLU A 155 2.91 -9.61 26.41
C GLU A 155 2.75 -9.34 27.91
N MET A 156 1.53 -9.02 28.37
CA MET A 156 1.23 -8.80 29.79
C MET A 156 1.47 -10.06 30.65
N GLU A 157 1.14 -11.25 30.14
CA GLU A 157 1.41 -12.51 30.85
C GLU A 157 2.92 -12.77 30.98
N ARG A 158 3.72 -12.44 29.97
CA ARG A 158 5.18 -12.62 30.05
C ARG A 158 5.84 -11.66 31.02
N GLU A 159 5.41 -10.40 31.05
CA GLU A 159 5.93 -9.42 32.00
C GLU A 159 5.55 -9.78 33.45
N SER A 160 4.32 -10.22 33.70
CA SER A 160 3.88 -10.60 35.04
C SER A 160 4.53 -11.89 35.56
N VAL A 161 4.75 -12.89 34.71
CA VAL A 161 5.48 -14.12 35.07
C VAL A 161 6.96 -13.81 35.30
N PHE A 162 7.58 -12.99 34.46
CA PHE A 162 8.98 -12.58 34.64
C PHE A 162 9.17 -11.76 35.93
N ALA A 163 8.27 -10.83 36.23
CA ALA A 163 8.31 -10.06 37.48
C ALA A 163 8.15 -10.95 38.73
N ARG A 164 7.30 -11.99 38.66
CA ARG A 164 7.16 -12.99 39.74
C ARG A 164 8.34 -13.95 39.87
N LEU A 165 9.15 -14.11 38.83
CA LEU A 165 10.34 -14.97 38.85
C LEU A 165 11.57 -14.23 39.37
N ILE A 166 11.58 -12.89 39.31
CA ILE A 166 12.68 -12.04 39.79
C ILE A 166 12.50 -11.57 41.25
N MET A 167 11.27 -11.50 41.76
CA MET A 167 11.00 -11.33 43.20
C MET A 167 11.01 -12.66 43.95
#